data_AF-A0A957ZL43-F1
#
_entry.id   AF-A0A957ZL43-F1
#
_cell.length_a   1.000
_cell.length_b   1.000
_cell.length_c   1.000
_cell.angle_alpha   90.00
_cell.angle_beta   90.00
_cell.angle_gamma   90.00
#
_symmetry.space_group_name_H-M   'P 1'
#
loop_
_entity.id
_entity.type
_entity.pdbx_description
1 polymer ?
#
loop_
_entity_poly.entity_id
_entity_poly.type
_entity_poly.pdbx_seq_one_letter_code
_entity_poly.pdbx_strand_id
1 'polypeptide(L)'
;MHELFFVRLFAYSIIPLLLASAHLLLDRHARTPARRIELFTVYLLAISVGASGLGGAFGHLFLADVIAEGVGWPAGSPFQLEMGFANLALGILGIMAISRRDGFRTATIVAVTVVGVGATTVHLMDIAATGNLAPGNTVQNLGNLLDPVLLIALAWLARRHPAEAESPAALRWHRQVETVAGMAAAGVGIGFGVGFAAGALLLWTVLGVLAGVAFGVLLNSRASDAHKELMPAAR
;
A
#
# COMPACT_ATOMS: atom_id res chain seq x y z
N MET A 1 -17.72 0.71 14.26
CA MET A 1 -17.54 1.35 12.94
C MET A 1 -16.69 2.61 12.97
N HIS A 2 -16.81 3.50 13.97
CA HIS A 2 -16.11 4.79 13.98
C HIS A 2 -14.60 4.69 13.75
N GLU A 3 -13.90 3.73 14.34
CA GLU A 3 -12.46 3.57 14.18
C GLU A 3 -12.02 2.98 12.83
N LEU A 4 -12.92 2.34 12.09
CA LEU A 4 -12.59 1.57 10.88
C LEU A 4 -11.80 2.41 9.87
N PHE A 5 -12.32 3.59 9.53
CA PHE A 5 -11.72 4.45 8.51
C PHE A 5 -10.46 5.17 8.99
N PHE A 6 -10.36 5.47 10.30
CA PHE A 6 -9.13 6.01 10.87
C PHE A 6 -8.01 4.98 10.88
N VAL A 7 -8.31 3.76 11.32
CA VAL A 7 -7.32 2.67 11.31
C VAL A 7 -6.99 2.28 9.87
N ARG A 8 -7.95 2.33 8.93
CA ARG A 8 -7.68 2.12 7.49
C ARG A 8 -6.71 3.16 6.96
N LEU A 9 -6.95 4.45 7.21
CA LEU A 9 -6.04 5.54 6.82
C LEU A 9 -4.64 5.34 7.43
N PHE A 10 -4.59 5.02 8.73
CA PHE A 10 -3.33 4.72 9.40
C PHE A 10 -2.59 3.53 8.75
N ALA A 11 -3.29 2.41 8.57
CA ALA A 11 -2.73 1.16 8.06
C ALA A 11 -2.23 1.27 6.62
N TYR A 12 -2.97 1.95 5.76
CA TYR A 12 -2.70 1.94 4.32
C TYR A 12 -2.00 3.20 3.81
N SER A 13 -2.09 4.34 4.49
CA SER A 13 -1.44 5.58 4.05
C SER A 13 -0.29 6.02 4.96
N ILE A 14 -0.37 5.77 6.27
CA ILE A 14 0.68 6.21 7.23
C ILE A 14 1.75 5.15 7.46
N ILE A 15 1.37 3.90 7.72
CA ILE A 15 2.31 2.79 7.91
C ILE A 15 3.34 2.65 6.77
N PRO A 16 2.99 2.72 5.47
CA PRO A 16 4.01 2.61 4.42
C PRO A 16 5.08 3.70 4.52
N LEU A 17 4.71 4.92 4.92
CA LEU A 17 5.66 6.02 5.14
C LEU A 17 6.55 5.77 6.35
N LEU A 18 5.98 5.24 7.43
CA LEU A 18 6.73 4.88 8.64
C LEU A 18 7.71 3.74 8.37
N LEU A 19 7.27 2.69 7.66
CA LEU A 19 8.11 1.56 7.30
C LEU A 19 9.19 1.96 6.30
N ALA A 20 8.86 2.78 5.30
CA ALA A 20 9.84 3.30 4.37
C ALA A 20 10.91 4.15 5.10
N SER A 21 10.47 5.00 6.03
CA SER A 21 11.38 5.81 6.86
C SER A 21 12.26 4.93 7.75
N ALA A 22 11.69 3.93 8.42
CA ALA A 22 12.45 2.99 9.24
C ALA A 22 13.48 2.20 8.41
N HIS A 23 13.07 1.69 7.24
CA HIS A 23 13.97 0.97 6.34
C HIS A 23 15.08 1.90 5.83
N LEU A 24 14.77 3.15 5.47
CA LEU A 24 15.79 4.14 5.09
C LEU A 24 16.80 4.41 6.21
N LEU A 25 16.36 4.54 7.47
CA LEU A 25 17.24 4.81 8.60
C LEU A 25 18.16 3.62 8.93
N LEU A 26 17.70 2.39 8.66
CA LEU A 26 18.46 1.17 8.91
C LEU A 26 19.33 0.74 7.73
N ASP A 27 18.99 1.18 6.51
CA ASP A 27 19.69 0.78 5.29
C ASP A 27 20.85 1.71 4.92
N ARG A 28 22.06 1.27 5.26
CA ARG A 28 23.32 1.93 4.88
C ARG A 28 23.55 2.05 3.37
N HIS A 29 22.81 1.31 2.55
CA HIS A 29 22.91 1.32 1.09
C HIS A 29 21.96 2.32 0.41
N ALA A 30 20.95 2.87 1.09
CA ALA A 30 20.00 3.85 0.54
C ALA A 30 20.50 5.31 0.56
N ARG A 31 21.74 5.53 0.08
CA ARG A 31 22.42 6.84 0.20
C ARG A 31 22.03 7.83 -0.90
N THR A 32 21.64 7.36 -2.07
CA THR A 32 21.33 8.20 -3.23
C THR A 32 19.87 8.64 -3.23
N PRO A 33 19.53 9.81 -3.79
CA PRO A 33 18.14 10.24 -3.96
C PRO A 33 17.30 9.19 -4.69
N ALA A 34 17.85 8.54 -5.73
CA ALA A 34 17.17 7.51 -6.50
C ALA A 34 16.74 6.32 -5.62
N ARG A 35 17.62 5.82 -4.74
CA ARG A 35 17.28 4.72 -3.82
C ARG A 35 16.25 5.12 -2.78
N ARG A 36 16.32 6.35 -2.25
CA ARG A 36 15.32 6.87 -1.31
C ARG A 36 13.94 6.93 -1.97
N ILE A 37 13.85 7.50 -3.17
CA ILE A 37 12.60 7.59 -3.94
C ILE A 37 12.05 6.19 -4.22
N GLU A 38 12.91 5.25 -4.66
CA GLU A 38 12.52 3.87 -4.95
C GLU A 38 11.93 3.19 -3.71
N LEU A 39 12.56 3.37 -2.55
CA LEU A 39 12.13 2.77 -1.30
C LEU A 39 10.72 3.23 -0.93
N PHE A 40 10.46 4.54 -0.88
CA PHE A 40 9.11 5.06 -0.61
C PHE A 40 8.09 4.63 -1.67
N THR A 41 8.49 4.61 -2.95
CA THR A 41 7.62 4.18 -4.05
C THR A 41 7.17 2.74 -3.87
N VAL A 42 8.09 1.83 -3.56
CA VAL A 42 7.78 0.40 -3.40
C VAL A 42 6.86 0.14 -2.20
N TYR A 43 7.09 0.80 -1.05
CA TYR A 43 6.21 0.66 0.12
C TYR A 43 4.79 1.19 -0.15
N LEU A 44 4.65 2.35 -0.80
CA LEU A 44 3.33 2.90 -1.16
C LEU A 44 2.61 2.02 -2.19
N LEU A 45 3.31 1.51 -3.21
CA LEU A 45 2.70 0.60 -4.18
C LEU A 45 2.25 -0.71 -3.53
N ALA A 46 3.08 -1.28 -2.66
CA ALA A 46 2.76 -2.53 -1.99
C ALA A 46 1.58 -2.38 -1.01
N ILE A 47 1.59 -1.34 -0.17
CA ILE A 47 0.64 -1.20 0.94
C ILE A 47 -0.54 -0.30 0.55
N SER A 48 -0.27 0.94 0.15
CA SER A 48 -1.30 1.96 -0.15
C SER A 48 -2.12 1.64 -1.38
N VAL A 49 -1.54 0.93 -2.35
CA VAL A 49 -2.24 0.50 -3.56
C VAL A 49 -2.61 -0.98 -3.48
N GLY A 50 -1.60 -1.86 -3.35
CA GLY A 50 -1.78 -3.31 -3.38
C GLY A 50 -2.68 -3.83 -2.26
N ALA A 51 -2.19 -3.78 -1.01
CA ALA A 51 -2.93 -4.30 0.14
C ALA A 51 -4.24 -3.52 0.39
N SER A 52 -4.22 -2.18 0.26
CA SER A 52 -5.41 -1.34 0.41
C SER A 52 -6.50 -1.66 -0.61
N GLY A 53 -6.12 -1.85 -1.88
CA GLY A 53 -7.02 -2.22 -2.97
C GLY A 53 -7.60 -3.61 -2.76
N LEU A 54 -6.79 -4.62 -2.42
CA LEU A 54 -7.31 -5.95 -2.10
C LEU A 54 -8.23 -5.95 -0.88
N GLY A 55 -7.86 -5.23 0.18
CA GLY A 55 -8.71 -5.08 1.37
C GLY A 55 -9.99 -4.31 1.08
N GLY A 56 -9.93 -3.28 0.24
CA GLY A 56 -11.08 -2.54 -0.27
C GLY A 56 -12.00 -3.44 -1.09
N ALA A 57 -11.44 -4.24 -2.00
CA ALA A 57 -12.18 -5.20 -2.79
C ALA A 57 -12.92 -6.20 -1.89
N PHE A 58 -12.22 -6.75 -0.90
CA PHE A 58 -12.84 -7.66 0.06
C PHE A 58 -14.00 -7.00 0.82
N GLY A 59 -13.80 -5.78 1.32
CA GLY A 59 -14.85 -5.02 2.02
C GLY A 59 -16.07 -4.75 1.14
N HIS A 60 -15.85 -4.28 -0.09
CA HIS A 60 -16.92 -3.95 -1.03
C HIS A 60 -17.66 -5.17 -1.59
N LEU A 61 -16.96 -6.30 -1.82
CA LEU A 61 -17.55 -7.51 -2.40
C LEU A 61 -18.25 -8.40 -1.38
N PHE A 62 -17.71 -8.49 -0.16
CA PHE A 62 -18.18 -9.45 0.86
C PHE A 62 -18.77 -8.80 2.10
N LEU A 63 -18.46 -7.53 2.37
CA LEU A 63 -18.93 -6.77 3.52
C LEU A 63 -19.66 -5.48 3.10
N ALA A 64 -20.31 -5.52 1.93
CA ALA A 64 -20.88 -4.35 1.24
C ALA A 64 -21.77 -3.48 2.14
N ASP A 65 -22.66 -4.10 2.91
CA ASP A 65 -23.60 -3.40 3.79
C ASP A 65 -22.88 -2.68 4.93
N VAL A 66 -21.85 -3.31 5.50
CA VAL A 66 -21.01 -2.71 6.54
C VAL A 66 -20.27 -1.50 5.99
N ILE A 67 -19.73 -1.60 4.77
CA ILE A 67 -19.06 -0.47 4.12
C ILE A 67 -20.06 0.65 3.81
N ALA A 68 -21.23 0.32 3.26
CA ALA A 68 -22.28 1.30 2.97
C ALA A 68 -22.72 2.06 4.23
N GLU A 69 -23.00 1.35 5.32
CA GLU A 69 -23.34 1.94 6.62
C GLU A 69 -22.22 2.84 7.14
N GLY A 70 -20.96 2.39 7.03
CA GLY A 70 -19.79 3.18 7.45
C GLY A 70 -19.59 4.48 6.66
N VAL A 71 -20.02 4.49 5.39
CA VAL A 71 -20.07 5.68 4.54
C VAL A 71 -21.32 6.53 4.79
N GLY A 72 -22.35 5.97 5.43
CA GLY A 72 -23.65 6.62 5.61
C GLY A 72 -24.53 6.56 4.36
N TRP A 73 -24.31 5.58 3.49
CA TRP A 73 -25.08 5.36 2.27
C TRP A 73 -26.00 4.13 2.38
N PRO A 74 -27.07 4.05 1.57
CA PRO A 74 -27.96 2.90 1.58
C PRO A 74 -27.25 1.58 1.24
N ALA A 75 -27.56 0.54 2.00
CA ALA A 75 -27.17 -0.84 1.72
C ALA A 75 -27.87 -1.42 0.47
N GLY A 76 -27.35 -2.51 -0.08
CA GLY A 76 -27.94 -3.19 -1.24
C GLY A 76 -27.83 -2.48 -2.59
N SER A 77 -27.05 -1.40 -2.69
CA SER A 77 -26.79 -0.69 -3.95
C SER A 77 -25.72 -1.39 -4.81
N PRO A 78 -25.87 -1.47 -6.15
CA PRO A 78 -24.87 -2.05 -7.04
C PRO A 78 -23.52 -1.30 -7.03
N PHE A 79 -23.48 -0.06 -6.54
CA PHE A 79 -22.26 0.73 -6.37
C PHE A 79 -21.16 -0.03 -5.59
N GLN A 80 -21.54 -0.77 -4.54
CA GLN A 80 -20.57 -1.51 -3.74
C GLN A 80 -19.87 -2.59 -4.59
N LEU A 81 -20.61 -3.27 -5.45
CA LEU A 81 -20.05 -4.30 -6.34
C LEU A 81 -19.09 -3.69 -7.37
N GLU A 82 -19.48 -2.59 -8.01
CA GLU A 82 -18.62 -1.88 -8.97
C GLU A 82 -17.32 -1.38 -8.31
N MET A 83 -17.44 -0.77 -7.13
CA MET A 83 -16.27 -0.34 -6.35
C MET A 83 -15.43 -1.51 -5.88
N GLY A 84 -16.02 -2.67 -5.62
CA GLY A 84 -15.31 -3.90 -5.31
C GLY A 84 -14.38 -4.33 -6.44
N PHE A 85 -14.87 -4.34 -7.67
CA PHE A 85 -14.04 -4.65 -8.84
C PHE A 85 -13.02 -3.56 -9.15
N ALA A 86 -13.37 -2.28 -8.97
CA ALA A 86 -12.42 -1.19 -9.12
C ALA A 86 -11.24 -1.35 -8.14
N ASN A 87 -11.53 -1.60 -6.86
CA ASN A 87 -10.51 -1.84 -5.84
C ASN A 87 -9.69 -3.12 -6.11
N LEU A 88 -10.31 -4.18 -6.63
CA LEU A 88 -9.60 -5.40 -7.01
C LEU A 88 -8.58 -5.11 -8.12
N ALA A 89 -8.99 -4.36 -9.15
CA ALA A 89 -8.09 -3.93 -10.21
C ALA A 89 -6.93 -3.10 -9.65
N LEU A 90 -7.20 -2.11 -8.79
CA LEU A 90 -6.15 -1.31 -8.15
C LEU A 90 -5.19 -2.18 -7.32
N GLY A 91 -5.70 -3.13 -6.54
CA GLY A 91 -4.89 -4.04 -5.73
C GLY A 91 -3.95 -4.89 -6.58
N ILE A 92 -4.45 -5.45 -7.68
CA ILE A 92 -3.64 -6.22 -8.64
C ILE A 92 -2.56 -5.33 -9.27
N LEU A 93 -2.92 -4.12 -9.72
CA LEU A 93 -1.98 -3.16 -10.28
C LEU A 93 -0.89 -2.80 -9.26
N GLY A 94 -1.25 -2.53 -8.01
CA GLY A 94 -0.31 -2.20 -6.94
C GLY A 94 0.73 -3.29 -6.72
N ILE A 95 0.30 -4.56 -6.62
CA ILE A 95 1.19 -5.71 -6.44
C ILE A 95 2.13 -5.87 -7.64
N MET A 96 1.60 -5.80 -8.86
CA MET A 96 2.41 -5.92 -10.08
C MET A 96 3.40 -4.75 -10.22
N ALA A 97 3.02 -3.55 -9.79
CA ALA A 97 3.85 -2.35 -9.88
C ALA A 97 5.05 -2.36 -8.94
N ILE A 98 5.08 -3.23 -7.93
CA ILE A 98 6.23 -3.42 -7.04
C ILE A 98 7.49 -3.70 -7.88
N SER A 99 7.42 -4.65 -8.81
CA SER A 99 8.58 -5.07 -9.63
C SER A 99 8.62 -4.47 -11.04
N ARG A 100 7.48 -3.96 -11.57
CA ARG A 100 7.40 -3.47 -12.95
C ARG A 100 7.71 -1.99 -13.11
N ARG A 101 8.92 -1.67 -13.56
CA ARG A 101 9.43 -0.29 -13.74
C ARG A 101 9.31 0.26 -15.17
N ASP A 102 8.75 -0.54 -16.08
CA ASP A 102 8.65 -0.31 -17.52
C ASP A 102 7.45 0.58 -17.92
N GLY A 103 7.17 1.62 -17.13
CA GLY A 103 5.99 2.47 -17.30
C GLY A 103 4.71 1.92 -16.67
N PHE A 104 4.70 0.64 -16.25
CA PHE A 104 3.58 0.03 -15.53
C PHE A 104 3.23 0.78 -14.24
N ARG A 105 4.24 1.25 -13.49
CA ARG A 105 4.05 2.13 -12.32
C ARG A 105 3.27 3.40 -12.69
N THR A 106 3.60 4.04 -13.80
CA THR A 106 2.87 5.24 -14.26
C THR A 106 1.41 4.92 -14.55
N ALA A 107 1.12 3.83 -15.25
CA ALA A 107 -0.26 3.39 -15.50
C ALA A 107 -1.03 3.10 -14.20
N THR A 108 -0.37 2.45 -13.25
CA THR A 108 -0.93 2.19 -11.91
C THR A 108 -1.26 3.48 -11.17
N ILE A 109 -0.35 4.46 -11.20
CA ILE A 109 -0.55 5.77 -10.57
C ILE A 109 -1.73 6.50 -11.21
N VAL A 110 -1.85 6.47 -12.54
CA VAL A 110 -3.01 7.05 -13.25
C VAL A 110 -4.32 6.40 -12.78
N ALA A 111 -4.38 5.06 -12.74
CA ALA A 111 -5.58 4.35 -12.30
C ALA A 111 -5.98 4.71 -10.86
N VAL A 112 -5.03 4.68 -9.92
CA VAL A 112 -5.25 5.04 -8.52
C VAL A 112 -5.69 6.50 -8.38
N THR A 113 -5.11 7.41 -9.17
CA THR A 113 -5.46 8.83 -9.17
C THR A 113 -6.89 9.05 -9.66
N VAL A 114 -7.25 8.46 -10.79
CA VAL A 114 -8.59 8.63 -11.38
C VAL A 114 -9.66 8.09 -10.45
N VAL A 115 -9.48 6.89 -9.91
CA VAL A 115 -10.44 6.29 -8.98
C VAL A 115 -10.51 7.07 -7.66
N GLY A 116 -9.35 7.45 -7.08
CA GLY A 116 -9.30 8.19 -5.82
C GLY A 116 -9.95 9.57 -5.90
N VAL A 117 -9.62 10.35 -6.95
CA VAL A 117 -10.24 11.66 -7.18
C VAL A 117 -11.72 11.52 -7.50
N GLY A 118 -12.10 10.54 -8.34
CA GLY A 118 -13.49 10.26 -8.68
C GLY A 118 -14.32 9.94 -7.44
N ALA A 119 -13.87 8.98 -6.62
CA ALA A 119 -14.54 8.62 -5.38
C ALA A 119 -14.67 9.82 -4.43
N THR A 120 -13.58 10.56 -4.22
CA THR A 120 -13.60 11.77 -3.38
C THR A 120 -14.59 12.81 -3.89
N THR A 121 -14.70 12.98 -5.20
CA THR A 121 -15.67 13.91 -5.80
C THR A 121 -17.10 13.49 -5.46
N VAL A 122 -17.44 12.20 -5.59
CA VAL A 122 -18.77 11.68 -5.23
C VAL A 122 -19.06 11.91 -3.74
N HIS A 123 -18.10 11.63 -2.86
CA HIS A 123 -18.24 11.88 -1.43
C HIS A 123 -18.46 13.37 -1.11
N LEU A 124 -17.71 14.27 -1.73
CA LEU A 124 -17.86 15.72 -1.53
C LEU A 124 -19.21 16.24 -2.04
N MET A 125 -19.71 15.70 -3.15
CA MET A 125 -21.04 16.02 -3.65
C MET A 125 -22.13 15.58 -2.66
N ASP A 126 -22.02 14.39 -2.09
CA ASP A 126 -22.94 13.92 -1.04
C ASP A 126 -22.86 14.80 0.22
N ILE A 127 -21.64 15.09 0.72
CA ILE A 127 -21.45 16.00 1.86
C ILE A 127 -22.13 17.34 1.62
N ALA A 128 -21.95 17.94 0.44
CA ALA A 128 -22.55 19.23 0.11
C ALA A 128 -24.08 19.18 0.03
N ALA A 129 -24.64 18.06 -0.45
CA ALA A 129 -26.08 17.89 -0.63
C ALA A 129 -26.81 17.50 0.66
N THR A 130 -26.20 16.66 1.50
CA THR A 130 -26.88 15.99 2.62
C THR A 130 -26.29 16.31 3.99
N GLY A 131 -25.09 16.89 4.05
CA GLY A 131 -24.35 17.08 5.30
C GLY A 131 -23.86 15.78 5.92
N ASN A 132 -23.82 14.67 5.17
CA ASN A 132 -23.36 13.37 5.65
C ASN A 132 -21.86 13.40 5.99
N LEU A 133 -21.52 13.59 7.26
CA LEU A 133 -20.14 13.61 7.75
C LEU A 133 -19.68 12.26 8.33
N ALA A 134 -20.30 11.14 7.94
CA ALA A 134 -19.86 9.82 8.37
C ALA A 134 -18.36 9.61 8.07
N PRO A 135 -17.60 8.89 8.90
CA PRO A 135 -16.16 8.70 8.70
C PRO A 135 -15.81 8.08 7.35
N GLY A 136 -16.64 7.18 6.82
CA GLY A 136 -16.44 6.61 5.48
C GLY A 136 -16.70 7.61 4.35
N ASN A 137 -17.49 8.66 4.59
CA ASN A 137 -17.74 9.73 3.64
C ASN A 137 -16.70 10.86 3.71
N THR A 138 -15.93 10.92 4.80
CA THR A 138 -15.02 12.04 5.10
C THR A 138 -13.56 11.61 5.20
N VAL A 139 -13.22 10.80 6.21
CA VAL A 139 -11.84 10.37 6.53
C VAL A 139 -11.24 9.55 5.39
N GLN A 140 -12.04 8.70 4.73
CA GLN A 140 -11.59 7.90 3.59
C GLN A 140 -11.00 8.76 2.46
N ASN A 141 -11.52 9.99 2.26
CA ASN A 141 -11.05 10.88 1.21
C ASN A 141 -9.61 11.36 1.42
N LEU A 142 -9.11 11.36 2.67
CA LEU A 142 -7.72 11.69 2.95
C LEU A 142 -6.79 10.68 2.28
N GLY A 143 -7.07 9.38 2.40
CA GLY A 143 -6.29 8.33 1.73
C GLY A 143 -6.46 8.37 0.22
N ASN A 144 -7.70 8.60 -0.25
CA ASN A 144 -8.02 8.70 -1.68
C ASN A 144 -7.22 9.80 -2.41
N LEU A 145 -6.78 10.84 -1.71
CA LEU A 145 -6.00 11.94 -2.27
C LEU A 145 -4.51 11.90 -1.89
N LEU A 146 -4.19 11.57 -0.64
CA LEU A 146 -2.82 11.55 -0.13
C LEU A 146 -1.95 10.57 -0.93
N ASP A 147 -2.41 9.34 -1.09
CA ASP A 147 -1.61 8.27 -1.71
C ASP A 147 -1.30 8.58 -3.19
N PRO A 148 -2.26 9.00 -4.05
CA PRO A 148 -1.95 9.46 -5.39
C PRO A 148 -1.01 10.66 -5.43
N VAL A 149 -1.20 11.67 -4.56
CA VAL A 149 -0.33 12.86 -4.53
C VAL A 149 1.11 12.46 -4.22
N LEU A 150 1.32 11.61 -3.23
CA LEU A 150 2.64 11.09 -2.88
C LEU A 150 3.26 10.30 -4.03
N LEU A 151 2.50 9.42 -4.66
CA LEU A 151 2.98 8.62 -5.78
C LEU A 151 3.30 9.46 -7.02
N ILE A 152 2.49 10.47 -7.34
CA ILE A 152 2.76 11.43 -8.43
C ILE A 152 4.05 12.21 -8.13
N ALA A 153 4.21 12.70 -6.89
CA ALA A 153 5.41 13.43 -6.48
C ALA A 153 6.66 12.55 -6.58
N LEU A 154 6.59 11.30 -6.12
CA LEU A 154 7.70 10.34 -6.22
C LEU A 154 8.01 9.97 -7.66
N ALA A 155 7.00 9.76 -8.51
CA ALA A 155 7.22 9.50 -9.94
C ALA A 155 7.87 10.69 -10.66
N TRP A 156 7.48 11.92 -10.30
CA TRP A 156 8.12 13.13 -10.81
C TRP A 156 9.57 13.26 -10.32
N LEU A 157 9.83 13.00 -9.04
CA LEU A 157 11.18 12.99 -8.47
C LEU A 157 12.06 11.91 -9.11
N ALA A 158 11.52 10.71 -9.35
CA ALA A 158 12.23 9.61 -10.00
C ALA A 158 12.70 9.98 -11.42
N ARG A 159 11.92 10.80 -12.14
CA ARG A 159 12.33 11.33 -13.46
C ARG A 159 13.51 12.31 -13.37
N ARG A 160 13.66 13.02 -12.24
CA ARG A 160 14.76 13.96 -11.99
C ARG A 160 16.00 13.30 -11.39
N HIS A 161 15.84 12.12 -10.82
CA HIS A 161 16.91 11.34 -10.22
C HIS A 161 16.89 9.93 -10.83
N PRO A 162 17.41 9.78 -12.08
CA PRO A 162 17.39 8.50 -12.78
C PRO A 162 18.02 7.39 -11.94
N ALA A 163 17.49 6.18 -12.12
CA ALA A 163 18.01 5.01 -11.44
C ALA A 163 19.50 4.82 -11.76
N GLU A 164 20.24 4.31 -10.77
CA GLU A 164 21.61 3.88 -10.97
C GLU A 164 21.66 2.79 -12.05
N ALA A 165 22.80 2.69 -12.76
CA ALA A 165 23.02 1.63 -13.72
C ALA A 165 22.77 0.25 -13.08
N GLU A 166 22.17 -0.66 -13.85
CA GLU A 166 21.82 -2.00 -13.39
C GLU A 166 23.06 -2.84 -13.10
N SER A 167 23.59 -2.68 -11.89
CA SER A 167 24.63 -3.54 -11.34
C SER A 167 24.00 -4.72 -10.59
N PRO A 168 24.69 -5.87 -10.48
CA PRO A 168 24.22 -6.99 -9.66
C PRO A 168 23.91 -6.58 -8.22
N ALA A 169 24.64 -5.62 -7.66
CA ALA A 169 24.38 -5.09 -6.32
C ALA A 169 23.07 -4.29 -6.25
N ALA A 170 22.80 -3.43 -7.24
CA ALA A 170 21.55 -2.67 -7.31
C ALA A 170 20.33 -3.58 -7.50
N LEU A 171 20.44 -4.58 -8.39
CA LEU A 171 19.37 -5.58 -8.61
C LEU A 171 19.10 -6.45 -7.38
N ARG A 172 20.15 -6.82 -6.63
CA ARG A 172 19.97 -7.51 -5.35
C ARG A 172 19.23 -6.61 -4.39
N TRP A 173 19.72 -5.40 -4.16
CA TRP A 173 19.12 -4.44 -3.24
C TRP A 173 17.62 -4.20 -3.54
N HIS A 174 17.25 -3.98 -4.81
CA HIS A 174 15.85 -3.85 -5.21
C HIS A 174 15.00 -5.06 -4.79
N ARG A 175 15.44 -6.29 -5.07
CA ARG A 175 14.72 -7.50 -4.66
C ARG A 175 14.54 -7.60 -3.14
N GLN A 176 15.50 -7.14 -2.35
CA GLN A 176 15.39 -7.11 -0.90
C GLN A 176 14.28 -6.15 -0.46
N VAL A 177 14.25 -4.94 -1.04
CA VAL A 177 13.23 -3.93 -0.77
C VAL A 177 11.84 -4.45 -1.17
N GLU A 178 11.71 -5.03 -2.37
CA GLU A 178 10.46 -5.63 -2.86
C GLU A 178 9.96 -6.75 -1.94
N THR A 179 10.86 -7.63 -1.50
CA THR A 179 10.50 -8.74 -0.59
C THR A 179 10.00 -8.22 0.76
N VAL A 180 10.72 -7.27 1.37
CA VAL A 180 10.32 -6.72 2.67
C VAL A 180 9.00 -5.94 2.55
N ALA A 181 8.85 -5.10 1.54
CA ALA A 181 7.63 -4.33 1.32
C ALA A 181 6.44 -5.22 0.99
N GLY A 182 6.61 -6.26 0.16
CA GLY A 182 5.58 -7.23 -0.18
C GLY A 182 5.11 -8.03 1.05
N MET A 183 6.03 -8.48 1.90
CA MET A 183 5.67 -9.18 3.14
C MET A 183 5.04 -8.25 4.16
N ALA A 184 5.49 -7.00 4.26
CA ALA A 184 4.84 -5.99 5.08
C ALA A 184 3.40 -5.71 4.60
N ALA A 185 3.17 -5.62 3.29
CA ALA A 185 1.84 -5.45 2.71
C ALA A 185 0.90 -6.62 3.01
N ALA A 186 1.39 -7.85 2.88
CA ALA A 186 0.63 -9.03 3.31
C ALA A 186 0.30 -8.99 4.80
N GLY A 187 1.28 -8.63 5.64
CA GLY A 187 1.11 -8.48 7.09
C GLY A 187 0.07 -7.42 7.46
N VAL A 188 0.12 -6.24 6.83
CA VAL A 188 -0.88 -5.16 7.01
C VAL A 188 -2.27 -5.67 6.63
N GLY A 189 -2.43 -6.26 5.45
CA GLY A 189 -3.74 -6.73 4.96
C GLY A 189 -4.34 -7.82 5.85
N ILE A 190 -3.54 -8.83 6.22
CA ILE A 190 -3.98 -9.93 7.11
C ILE A 190 -4.30 -9.39 8.49
N GLY A 191 -3.42 -8.59 9.08
CA GLY A 191 -3.61 -8.00 10.41
C GLY A 191 -4.85 -7.12 10.47
N PHE A 192 -5.10 -6.33 9.42
CA PHE A 192 -6.31 -5.52 9.30
C PHE A 192 -7.57 -6.41 9.21
N GLY A 193 -7.57 -7.44 8.36
CA GLY A 193 -8.71 -8.36 8.22
C GLY A 193 -9.02 -9.14 9.50
N VAL A 194 -8.00 -9.71 10.15
CA VAL A 194 -8.13 -10.39 11.45
C VAL A 194 -8.61 -9.42 12.52
N GLY A 195 -8.04 -8.22 12.55
CA GLY A 195 -8.42 -7.18 13.50
C GLY A 195 -9.86 -6.74 13.38
N PHE A 196 -10.36 -6.65 12.14
CA PHE A 196 -11.76 -6.38 11.87
C PHE A 196 -12.66 -7.49 12.41
N ALA A 197 -12.34 -8.75 12.09
CA ALA A 197 -13.13 -9.91 12.54
C ALA A 197 -13.09 -10.11 14.07
N ALA A 198 -11.96 -9.79 14.71
CA ALA A 198 -11.76 -9.97 16.15
C ALA A 198 -12.17 -8.76 17.00
N GLY A 199 -12.64 -7.66 16.39
CA GLY A 199 -13.03 -6.43 17.11
C GLY A 199 -11.86 -5.67 17.76
N ALA A 200 -10.63 -5.88 17.29
CA ALA A 200 -9.42 -5.25 17.82
C ALA A 200 -8.51 -4.76 16.68
N LEU A 201 -9.07 -3.89 15.83
CA LEU A 201 -8.52 -3.55 14.52
C LEU A 201 -7.08 -3.01 14.58
N LEU A 202 -6.83 -2.01 15.42
CA LEU A 202 -5.50 -1.37 15.52
C LEU A 202 -4.44 -2.36 16.02
N LEU A 203 -4.76 -3.12 17.08
CA LEU A 203 -3.83 -4.08 17.67
C LEU A 203 -3.37 -5.12 16.65
N TRP A 204 -4.31 -5.78 15.98
CA TRP A 204 -3.98 -6.83 15.00
C TRP A 204 -3.32 -6.28 13.75
N THR A 205 -3.66 -5.05 13.34
CA THR A 205 -2.95 -4.37 12.24
C THR A 205 -1.47 -4.19 12.61
N VAL A 206 -1.18 -3.68 13.81
CA VAL A 206 0.21 -3.49 14.27
C VAL A 206 0.94 -4.83 14.39
N LEU A 207 0.31 -5.87 14.94
CA LEU A 207 0.90 -7.21 15.01
C LEU A 207 1.19 -7.77 13.61
N GLY A 208 0.25 -7.61 12.68
CA GLY A 208 0.42 -8.04 11.29
C GLY A 208 1.59 -7.31 10.60
N VAL A 209 1.73 -6.01 10.82
CA VAL A 209 2.86 -5.21 10.33
C VAL A 209 4.19 -5.74 10.84
N LEU A 210 4.28 -5.93 12.17
CA LEU A 210 5.51 -6.44 12.81
C LEU A 210 5.87 -7.83 12.28
N ALA A 211 4.89 -8.73 12.17
CA ALA A 211 5.08 -10.07 11.65
C ALA A 211 5.52 -10.05 10.17
N GLY A 212 4.86 -9.24 9.33
CA GLY A 212 5.17 -9.12 7.91
C GLY A 212 6.58 -8.57 7.67
N VAL A 213 6.98 -7.52 8.40
CA VAL A 213 8.33 -6.96 8.33
C VAL A 213 9.37 -7.98 8.81
N ALA A 214 9.15 -8.61 9.96
CA ALA A 214 10.06 -9.60 10.51
C ALA A 214 10.27 -10.78 9.54
N PHE A 215 9.18 -11.27 8.94
CA PHE A 215 9.25 -12.34 7.96
C PHE A 215 9.98 -11.91 6.67
N GLY A 216 9.71 -10.70 6.16
CA GLY A 216 10.44 -10.14 5.02
C GLY A 216 11.95 -10.04 5.25
N VAL A 217 12.37 -9.57 6.44
CA VAL A 217 13.78 -9.50 6.83
C VAL A 217 14.39 -10.89 6.96
N LEU A 218 13.68 -11.85 7.55
CA LEU A 218 14.13 -13.23 7.69
C LEU A 218 14.37 -13.89 6.33
N LEU A 219 13.42 -13.77 5.39
CA LEU A 219 13.57 -14.31 4.04
C LEU A 219 14.81 -13.74 3.34
N ASN A 220 15.05 -12.45 3.52
CA ASN A 220 16.21 -11.79 2.94
C ASN A 220 17.54 -12.27 3.55
N SER A 221 17.59 -12.51 4.86
CA SER A 221 18.79 -13.04 5.53
C SER A 221 19.16 -14.44 5.04
N ARG A 222 18.19 -15.34 4.93
CA ARG A 222 18.40 -16.73 4.46
C ARG A 222 18.89 -16.77 3.01
N ALA A 223 18.36 -15.91 2.15
CA ALA A 223 18.81 -15.81 0.76
C ALA A 223 20.28 -15.34 0.68
N SER A 224 20.72 -14.46 1.58
CA SER A 224 22.11 -14.03 1.64
C SER A 224 23.07 -15.13 2.10
N ASP A 225 22.65 -15.99 3.03
CA ASP A 225 23.53 -17.02 3.58
C ASP A 225 23.68 -18.21 2.64
N ALA A 226 22.59 -18.63 1.98
CA ALA A 226 22.64 -19.67 0.94
C ALA A 226 23.58 -19.28 -0.23
N HIS A 227 23.64 -17.99 -0.58
CA HIS A 227 24.58 -17.52 -1.61
C HIS A 227 26.06 -17.63 -1.18
N LYS A 228 26.36 -17.43 0.11
CA LYS A 228 27.72 -17.58 0.65
C LYS A 228 28.15 -19.05 0.69
N GLU A 229 27.25 -19.96 1.02
CA GLU A 229 27.54 -21.41 1.07
C GLU A 229 27.87 -22.01 -0.31
N LEU A 230 27.25 -21.48 -1.37
CA LEU A 230 27.45 -21.95 -2.75
C LEU A 230 28.70 -21.37 -3.44
N MET A 231 29.35 -20.37 -2.85
CA MET A 231 30.62 -19.81 -3.34
C MET A 231 31.74 -20.29 -2.42
N PRO A 232 32.41 -21.43 -2.69
CA PRO A 232 33.56 -21.84 -1.89
C PRO A 232 34.58 -20.70 -1.93
N ALA A 233 35.07 -20.31 -0.74
CA ALA A 233 36.07 -19.26 -0.62
C ALA A 233 37.21 -19.56 -1.60
N ALA A 234 37.37 -18.73 -2.62
CA ALA A 234 38.51 -18.78 -3.51
C ALA A 234 39.75 -18.53 -2.63
N ARG A 235 40.46 -19.62 -2.34
CA ARG A 235 41.77 -19.62 -1.68
C ARG A 235 42.85 -19.36 -2.73
#